data_AF-A0A6G1ADP4-F1
#
_entry.id   AF-A0A6G1ADP4-F1
#
_cell.length_a   1.000
_cell.length_b   1.000
_cell.length_c   1.000
_cell.angle_alpha   90.00
_cell.angle_beta   90.00
_cell.angle_gamma   90.00
#
_symmetry.space_group_name_H-M   'P 1'
#
loop_
_entity.id
_entity.type
_entity.pdbx_description
1 polymer ?
#
loop_
_entity_poly.entity_id
_entity_poly.type
_entity_poly.pdbx_seq_one_letter_code
_entity_poly.pdbx_strand_id
1 'polypeptide(L)'
;MTLRLLEDWCRGIDVNPRKALLIAGIPPTCALSEIEEALRAGFASLGEYTLLGRMFRRVEGCNVALVGLTEETSRALVPKEIPGKGGVWSVIFKPPDPDNEF
;
A
#
# COMPACT_ATOMS: atom_id res chain seq x y z
N MET A 1 2.11 11.89 7.33
CA MET A 1 1.56 12.56 6.12
C MET A 1 0.98 11.56 5.12
N THR A 2 1.58 10.37 4.98
CA THR A 2 1.22 9.33 3.98
C THR A 2 -0.15 8.68 4.20
N LEU A 3 -0.64 8.60 5.45
CA LEU A 3 -1.99 8.12 5.79
C LEU A 3 -3.11 8.99 5.19
N ARG A 4 -2.96 10.32 5.21
CA ARG A 4 -3.95 11.23 4.61
C ARG A 4 -4.04 11.03 3.10
N LEU A 5 -2.92 10.73 2.45
CA LEU A 5 -2.89 10.43 1.02
C LEU A 5 -3.63 9.13 0.72
N LEU A 6 -3.43 8.08 1.54
CA LEU A 6 -4.18 6.83 1.41
C LEU A 6 -5.69 7.10 1.49
N GLU A 7 -6.14 7.86 2.49
CA GLU A 7 -7.57 8.17 2.67
C GLU A 7 -8.14 9.01 1.52
N ASP A 8 -7.41 10.03 1.07
CA ASP A 8 -7.83 10.89 -0.04
C ASP A 8 -7.91 10.13 -1.36
N TRP A 9 -6.91 9.29 -1.63
CA TRP A 9 -6.87 8.48 -2.85
C TRP A 9 -7.96 7.42 -2.83
N CYS A 10 -8.14 6.71 -1.70
CA CYS A 10 -9.23 5.76 -1.50
C CYS A 10 -10.60 6.40 -1.72
N ARG A 11 -10.82 7.61 -1.20
CA ARG A 11 -12.06 8.38 -1.42
C ARG A 11 -12.28 8.72 -2.89
N GLY A 12 -11.21 9.02 -3.63
CA GLY A 12 -11.29 9.33 -5.07
C GLY A 12 -11.68 8.14 -5.94
N ILE A 13 -11.45 6.92 -5.49
CA ILE A 13 -11.72 5.68 -6.26
C ILE A 13 -12.81 4.79 -5.64
N ASP A 14 -13.52 5.31 -4.63
CA ASP A 14 -14.57 4.60 -3.88
C ASP A 14 -14.10 3.28 -3.24
N VAL A 15 -12.86 3.26 -2.74
CA VAL A 15 -12.30 2.09 -2.03
C VAL A 15 -12.29 2.36 -0.53
N ASN A 16 -12.59 1.33 0.26
CA ASN A 16 -12.51 1.43 1.70
C ASN A 16 -11.03 1.49 2.14
N PRO A 17 -10.56 2.54 2.84
CA PRO A 17 -9.16 2.67 3.27
C PRO A 17 -8.72 1.56 4.24
N ARG A 18 -9.66 0.82 4.85
CA ARG A 18 -9.36 -0.39 5.64
C ARG A 18 -9.00 -1.61 4.79
N LYS A 19 -9.48 -1.65 3.55
CA LYS A 19 -9.18 -2.68 2.55
C LYS A 19 -8.17 -2.18 1.52
N ALA A 20 -7.35 -1.19 1.88
CA ALA A 20 -6.36 -0.62 0.98
C ALA A 20 -5.01 -0.44 1.66
N LEU A 21 -3.96 -0.66 0.89
CA LEU A 21 -2.58 -0.51 1.27
C LEU A 21 -1.92 0.51 0.34
N LEU A 22 -1.18 1.46 0.91
CA LEU A 22 -0.39 2.43 0.18
C LEU A 22 1.08 2.08 0.35
N ILE A 23 1.77 1.89 -0.76
CA ILE A 23 3.17 1.51 -0.81
C ILE A 23 3.96 2.75 -1.17
N ALA A 24 4.91 3.15 -0.33
CA ALA A 24 5.77 4.31 -0.54
C ALA A 24 7.24 3.89 -0.63
N GLY A 25 8.05 4.72 -1.30
CA GLY A 25 9.48 4.44 -1.51
C GLY A 25 9.79 3.72 -2.82
N ILE A 26 8.82 3.62 -3.73
CA ILE A 26 9.04 3.03 -5.06
C ILE A 26 9.83 4.05 -5.90
N PRO A 27 10.95 3.67 -6.53
CA PRO A 27 11.69 4.61 -7.36
C PRO A 27 10.89 4.99 -8.63
N PRO A 28 11.03 6.22 -9.15
CA PRO A 28 10.33 6.67 -10.36
C PRO A 28 10.63 5.82 -11.59
N THR A 29 11.79 5.18 -11.62
CA THR A 29 12.27 4.29 -12.69
C THR A 29 11.66 2.89 -12.64
N CYS A 30 10.90 2.54 -11.59
CA CYS A 30 10.25 1.23 -11.48
C CYS A 30 9.07 1.09 -12.45
N ALA A 31 9.06 -0.01 -13.18
CA ALA A 31 7.93 -0.42 -14.01
C ALA A 31 6.79 -0.98 -13.14
N LEU A 32 5.57 -1.00 -13.69
CA LEU A 32 4.40 -1.57 -13.01
C LEU A 32 4.61 -3.05 -12.67
N SER A 33 5.14 -3.83 -13.62
CA SER A 33 5.40 -5.25 -13.45
C SER A 33 6.36 -5.54 -12.29
N GLU A 34 7.39 -4.72 -12.10
CA GLU A 34 8.32 -4.91 -10.98
C GLU A 34 7.73 -4.49 -9.64
N ILE A 35 6.81 -3.52 -9.66
CA ILE A 35 5.99 -3.20 -8.49
C ILE A 35 5.13 -4.41 -8.15
N GLU A 36 4.39 -4.95 -9.11
CA GLU A 36 3.57 -6.15 -8.90
C GLU A 36 4.38 -7.34 -8.42
N GLU A 37 5.58 -7.58 -8.94
CA GLU A 37 6.46 -8.67 -8.47
C GLU A 37 6.92 -8.47 -7.03
N ALA A 38 7.36 -7.26 -6.67
CA ALA A 38 7.76 -6.95 -5.29
C ALA A 38 6.57 -7.03 -4.33
N LEU A 39 5.40 -6.56 -4.76
CA LEU A 39 4.15 -6.74 -4.03
C LEU A 39 3.81 -8.22 -3.89
N ARG A 40 4.00 -9.04 -4.94
CA ARG A 40 3.72 -10.48 -4.88
C ARG A 40 4.67 -11.23 -3.98
N ALA A 41 5.93 -10.82 -3.90
CA ALA A 41 6.88 -11.37 -2.95
C ALA A 41 6.56 -10.94 -1.51
N GLY A 42 6.29 -9.65 -1.27
CA GLY A 42 6.01 -9.11 0.06
C GLY A 42 4.63 -9.49 0.61
N PHE A 43 3.64 -9.58 -0.27
CA PHE A 43 2.26 -9.95 0.00
C PHE A 43 1.95 -11.39 -0.42
N ALA A 44 2.96 -12.25 -0.61
CA ALA A 44 2.75 -13.67 -0.87
C ALA A 44 1.92 -14.35 0.24
N SER A 45 2.06 -13.87 1.48
CA SER A 45 1.28 -14.33 2.64
C SER A 45 -0.06 -13.60 2.80
N LEU A 46 -0.25 -12.50 2.08
CA LEU A 46 -1.54 -11.87 1.94
C LEU A 46 -2.31 -12.61 0.86
N GLY A 47 -3.63 -12.72 1.03
CA GLY A 47 -4.48 -13.39 0.07
C GLY A 47 -4.59 -12.62 -1.25
N GLU A 48 -5.77 -12.65 -1.85
CA GLU A 48 -6.01 -11.91 -3.09
C GLU A 48 -5.90 -10.39 -2.87
N TYR A 49 -5.14 -9.73 -3.73
CA TYR A 49 -5.00 -8.29 -3.77
C TYR A 49 -4.92 -7.82 -5.22
N THR A 50 -5.33 -6.57 -5.45
CA THR A 50 -5.39 -5.94 -6.77
C THR A 50 -4.67 -4.61 -6.71
N LEU A 51 -3.76 -4.36 -7.65
CA LEU A 51 -3.15 -3.05 -7.79
C LEU A 51 -4.18 -2.06 -8.36
N LEU A 52 -4.62 -1.10 -7.54
CA LEU A 52 -5.62 -0.09 -7.92
C LEU A 52 -4.98 1.04 -8.72
N GLY A 53 -3.72 1.36 -8.45
CA GLY A 53 -3.00 2.35 -9.22
C GLY A 53 -1.62 2.67 -8.68
N ARG A 54 -0.89 3.50 -9.42
CA ARG A 54 0.37 4.10 -8.99
C ARG A 54 0.35 5.60 -9.26
N MET A 55 0.98 6.38 -8.40
CA MET A 55 1.09 7.83 -8.52
C MET A 55 2.53 8.26 -8.22
N PHE A 56 3.11 9.08 -9.09
CA PHE A 56 4.41 9.69 -8.83
C PHE A 56 4.25 10.90 -7.93
N ARG A 57 4.89 10.88 -6.76
CA ARG A 57 4.79 11.96 -5.79
C ARG A 57 6.05 12.81 -5.83
N ARG A 58 5.96 13.98 -6.49
CA ARG A 58 7.09 14.93 -6.56
C ARG A 58 7.58 15.42 -5.20
N VAL A 59 6.69 15.50 -4.20
CA VAL A 59 7.02 15.92 -2.83
C VAL A 59 8.01 14.96 -2.17
N GLU A 60 7.85 13.66 -2.38
CA GLU A 60 8.75 12.64 -1.82
C GLU A 60 9.84 12.21 -2.80
N GLY A 61 9.75 12.60 -4.07
CA GLY A 61 10.67 12.17 -5.13
C GLY A 61 10.51 10.69 -5.51
N CYS A 62 9.46 10.03 -5.02
CA CYS A 62 9.22 8.60 -5.20
C CYS A 62 7.80 8.34 -5.74
N ASN A 63 7.63 7.21 -6.40
CA ASN A 63 6.34 6.63 -6.71
C ASN A 63 5.69 6.07 -5.43
N VAL A 64 4.37 6.15 -5.42
CA VAL A 64 3.51 5.45 -4.48
C VAL A 64 2.57 4.53 -5.27
N ALA A 65 2.22 3.39 -4.70
CA ALA A 65 1.27 2.46 -5.29
C ALA A 65 0.13 2.18 -4.32
N LEU A 66 -1.10 2.15 -4.82
CA LEU A 66 -2.29 1.83 -4.07
C LEU A 66 -2.74 0.42 -4.43
N VAL A 67 -2.86 -0.43 -3.41
CA VAL A 67 -3.26 -1.83 -3.54
C VAL A 67 -4.58 -2.01 -2.79
N GLY A 68 -5.58 -2.54 -3.47
CA GLY A 68 -6.86 -2.93 -2.91
C GLY A 68 -6.83 -4.39 -2.50
N LEU A 69 -7.36 -4.68 -1.32
CA LEU A 69 -7.57 -6.04 -0.82
C LEU A 69 -9.03 -6.42 -1.10
N THR A 70 -9.28 -7.65 -1.54
CA THR A 70 -10.65 -8.17 -1.69
C THR A 70 -11.33 -8.29 -0.32
N GLU A 71 -10.57 -8.71 0.69
CA GLU A 71 -11.05 -8.95 2.04
C GLU A 71 -10.31 -8.08 3.08
N GLU A 72 -10.95 -7.83 4.22
CA GLU A 72 -10.31 -7.14 5.34
C GLU A 72 -9.22 -8.07 5.91
N THR A 73 -7.99 -7.91 5.41
CA THR A 73 -6.88 -8.77 5.82
C THR A 73 -6.34 -8.33 7.17
N SER A 74 -6.10 -9.29 8.06
CA SER A 74 -5.55 -9.03 9.38
C SER A 74 -4.24 -8.24 9.30
N ARG A 75 -4.14 -7.16 10.09
CA ARG A 75 -2.92 -6.37 10.32
C ARG A 75 -1.68 -7.23 10.56
N ALA A 76 -1.85 -8.38 11.22
CA ALA A 76 -0.76 -9.28 11.55
C ALA A 76 -0.07 -9.89 10.32
N LEU A 77 -0.80 -10.00 9.20
CA LEU A 77 -0.29 -10.56 7.95
C LEU A 77 0.32 -9.49 7.04
N VAL A 78 -0.02 -8.22 7.25
CA VAL A 78 0.47 -7.10 6.45
C VAL A 78 1.86 -6.68 6.95
N PRO A 79 2.93 -6.96 6.19
CA PRO A 79 4.25 -6.42 6.54
C PRO A 79 4.21 -4.90 6.47
N LYS A 80 4.89 -4.23 7.42
CA LYS A 80 5.06 -2.77 7.40
C LYS A 80 6.05 -2.31 6.34
N GLU A 81 6.91 -3.21 5.91
CA GLU A 81 8.02 -2.96 5.00
C GLU A 81 8.22 -4.21 4.13
N ILE A 82 8.39 -4.01 2.83
CA ILE A 82 8.65 -5.10 1.89
C ILE A 82 9.91 -4.80 1.08
N PRO A 83 10.70 -5.82 0.73
CA PRO A 83 11.81 -5.64 -0.19
C PRO A 83 11.27 -5.35 -1.59
N GLY A 84 11.81 -4.33 -2.23
CA GLY A 84 11.44 -3.94 -3.58
C GLY A 84 12.63 -3.42 -4.37
N LYS A 85 12.39 -3.09 -5.63
CA LYS A 85 13.44 -2.49 -6.45
C LYS A 85 13.75 -1.07 -5.94
N GLY A 86 15.04 -0.79 -5.76
CA GLY A 86 15.50 0.46 -5.14
C GLY A 86 15.55 0.45 -3.61
N GLY A 87 15.27 -0.68 -2.95
CA GLY A 87 15.46 -0.84 -1.51
C GLY A 87 14.24 -1.40 -0.80
N VAL A 88 13.94 -0.86 0.38
CA VAL A 88 12.77 -1.27 1.16
C VAL A 88 11.63 -0.31 0.87
N TRP A 89 10.44 -0.85 0.59
CA TRP A 89 9.22 -0.07 0.40
C TRP A 89 8.39 -0.10 1.67
N SER A 90 7.95 1.06 2.13
CA SER A 90 7.09 1.15 3.31
C SER A 90 5.64 0.90 2.91
N VAL A 91 4.96 0.07 3.70
CA VAL A 91 3.54 -0.25 3.55
C VAL A 91 2.76 0.57 4.59
N ILE A 92 1.91 1.46 4.11
CA ILE A 92 1.05 2.31 4.89
C ILE A 92 -0.39 1.82 4.73
N PHE A 93 -1.05 1.52 5.82
CA PHE A 93 -2.45 1.12 5.83
C PHE A 93 -3.15 1.78 7.01
N LYS A 94 -4.49 1.90 6.94
CA LYS A 94 -5.26 2.37 8.08
C LYS A 94 -5.44 1.19 9.05
N PRO A 95 -4.84 1.20 10.25
CA PRO A 95 -5.22 0.22 11.26
C PRO A 95 -6.70 0.40 11.59
N PRO A 96 -7.45 -0.68 11.88
CA PRO A 96 -8.73 -0.50 12.53
C PRO A 96 -8.47 0.29 13.82
N ASP A 97 -9.27 1.33 14.05
CA ASP A 97 -9.23 2.07 15.31
C ASP A 97 -9.24 1.06 16.46
N PRO A 98 -8.28 1.13 17.40
CA PRO A 98 -8.41 0.44 18.68
C PRO A 98 -9.41 1.20 19.54
N ASP A 99 -10.62 1.45 19.04
CA ASP A 99 -11.68 2.03 19.85
C ASP A 99 -12.49 0.89 20.46
N ASN A 100 -11.93 0.29 21.53
CA ASN A 100 -12.70 -0.26 22.66
C ASN A 100 -11.79 -0.67 23.84
N GLU A 101 -10.93 0.21 24.36
CA GLU A 101 -10.32 0.04 25.69
C GLU A 101 -10.20 1.39 26.40
N PHE A 102 -11.33 1.98 26.85
CA PHE A 102 -11.38 2.87 28.01
C PHE A 102 -12.73 2.76 28.72
#